data_AF-A0A925Q6J9-F1
#
_entry.id   AF-A0A925Q6J9-F1
#
_cell.length_a   1.000
_cell.length_b   1.000
_cell.length_c   1.000
_cell.angle_alpha   90.00
_cell.angle_beta   90.00
_cell.angle_gamma   90.00
#
_symmetry.space_group_name_H-M   'P 1'
#
loop_
_entity.id
_entity.type
_entity.pdbx_description
1 polymer ?
#
loop_
_entity_poly.entity_id
_entity_poly.type
_entity_poly.pdbx_seq_one_letter_code
_entity_poly.pdbx_strand_id
1 'polypeptide(L)'
;MDQIAVDMRVKQLLGLAEKEHKENLNRASLLSCLGAEISTTFKQKNHLDRNDFKKLDKLEKLTKAIRSAAGGSDDPSEAKEIPPDLPQVISKMAELAEALKDEVEKTPRHVVSATVIDQANVLLELIRRVRGLSART
;
A
#
# COMPACT_ATOMS: atom_id res chain seq x y z
N MET A 1 -4.68 -45.14 -0.74
CA MET A 1 -3.54 -44.31 -1.20
C MET A 1 -3.89 -42.82 -1.29
N ASP A 2 -5.16 -42.43 -1.11
CA ASP A 2 -5.60 -41.01 -1.21
C ASP A 2 -5.17 -40.08 -0.07
N GLN A 3 -4.97 -40.58 1.16
CA GLN A 3 -4.70 -39.71 2.31
C GLN A 3 -3.35 -38.95 2.19
N ILE A 4 -2.34 -39.56 1.57
CA ILE A 4 -0.99 -39.01 1.46
C ILE A 4 -0.93 -37.88 0.42
N ALA A 5 -1.72 -37.99 -0.67
CA ALA A 5 -1.81 -36.96 -1.70
C ALA A 5 -2.56 -35.72 -1.21
N VAL A 6 -3.60 -35.90 -0.38
CA VAL A 6 -4.32 -34.80 0.26
C VAL A 6 -3.44 -34.09 1.27
N ASP A 7 -2.73 -34.83 2.14
CA ASP A 7 -1.84 -34.25 3.15
C ASP A 7 -0.67 -33.46 2.53
N MET A 8 -0.11 -33.93 1.39
CA MET A 8 0.90 -33.19 0.63
C MET A 8 0.35 -31.88 0.04
N ARG A 9 -0.88 -31.89 -0.52
CA ARG A 9 -1.51 -30.67 -1.07
C ARG A 9 -1.80 -29.65 0.01
N VAL A 10 -2.30 -30.08 1.17
CA VAL A 10 -2.58 -29.19 2.31
C VAL A 10 -1.29 -28.55 2.81
N LYS A 11 -0.20 -29.32 2.96
CA LYS A 11 1.12 -28.78 3.35
C LYS A 11 1.66 -27.76 2.34
N GLN A 12 1.50 -28.01 1.04
CA GLN A 12 1.91 -27.07 -0.01
C GLN A 12 1.10 -25.76 0.04
N LEU A 13 -0.22 -25.86 0.21
CA LEU A 13 -1.09 -24.69 0.31
C LEU A 13 -0.76 -23.83 1.55
N LEU A 14 -0.50 -24.47 2.69
CA LEU A 14 -0.09 -23.78 3.92
C LEU A 14 1.24 -23.04 3.74
N GLY A 15 2.23 -23.66 3.09
CA GLY A 15 3.53 -23.04 2.83
C GLY A 15 3.45 -21.86 1.86
N LEU A 16 2.60 -21.95 0.84
CA LEU A 16 2.37 -20.85 -0.10
C LEU A 16 1.69 -19.66 0.59
N ALA A 17 0.62 -19.91 1.34
CA ALA A 17 -0.09 -18.87 2.08
C ALA A 17 0.80 -18.14 3.10
N GLU A 18 1.72 -18.87 3.76
CA GLU A 18 2.68 -18.26 4.67
C GLU A 18 3.70 -17.37 3.95
N LYS A 19 4.20 -17.83 2.80
CA LYS A 19 5.12 -17.04 1.97
C LYS A 19 4.45 -15.78 1.45
N GLU A 20 3.23 -15.89 0.94
CA GLU A 20 2.46 -14.75 0.43
C GLU A 20 2.15 -13.73 1.53
N HIS A 21 1.78 -14.19 2.73
CA HIS A 21 1.57 -13.29 3.86
C HIS A 21 2.86 -12.57 4.26
N LYS A 22 3.99 -13.28 4.35
CA LYS A 22 5.29 -12.66 4.65
C LYS A 22 5.71 -11.65 3.58
N GLU A 23 5.46 -11.95 2.30
CA GLU A 23 5.69 -10.99 1.23
C GLU A 23 4.79 -9.76 1.36
N ASN A 24 3.53 -9.93 1.78
CA ASN A 24 2.62 -8.82 1.99
C ASN A 24 3.07 -7.90 3.14
N LEU A 25 3.56 -8.48 4.24
CA LEU A 25 4.18 -7.73 5.34
C LEU A 25 5.41 -6.93 4.88
N ASN A 26 6.27 -7.55 4.07
CA ASN A 26 7.43 -6.87 3.50
C ASN A 26 7.02 -5.71 2.57
N ARG A 27 5.98 -5.91 1.75
CA ARG A 27 5.42 -4.85 0.90
C ARG A 27 4.90 -3.69 1.74
N ALA A 28 4.20 -3.98 2.83
CA ALA A 28 3.65 -2.98 3.74
C ALA A 28 4.75 -2.19 4.46
N SER A 29 5.80 -2.86 4.94
CA SER A 29 6.98 -2.20 5.53
C SER A 29 7.72 -1.33 4.53
N LEU A 30 7.89 -1.77 3.28
CA LEU A 30 8.52 -0.95 2.26
C LEU A 30 7.66 0.26 1.89
N LEU A 31 6.34 0.09 1.86
CA LEU A 31 5.38 1.15 1.59
C LEU A 31 5.46 2.27 2.65
N SER A 32 5.50 1.92 3.94
CA SER A 32 5.65 2.93 5.01
C SER A 32 6.97 3.67 4.91
N CYS A 33 8.09 2.96 4.65
CA CYS A 33 9.40 3.58 4.46
C CYS A 33 9.40 4.57 3.29
N LEU A 34 8.84 4.18 2.13
CA LEU A 34 8.76 5.06 0.97
C LEU A 34 7.89 6.30 1.23
N GLY A 35 6.76 6.14 1.92
CA GLY A 35 5.90 7.27 2.33
C GLY A 35 6.64 8.27 3.22
N ALA A 36 7.35 7.78 4.23
CA ALA A 36 8.16 8.59 5.13
C ALA A 36 9.34 9.29 4.41
N GLU A 37 10.01 8.58 3.50
CA GLU A 37 11.09 9.14 2.70
C GLU A 37 10.60 10.30 1.82
N ILE A 38 9.48 10.13 1.10
CA ILE A 38 8.91 11.18 0.24
C ILE A 38 8.51 12.40 1.08
N SER A 39 7.89 12.19 2.24
CA SER A 39 7.53 13.29 3.15
C SER A 39 8.75 14.04 3.66
N THR A 40 9.83 13.30 3.99
CA THR A 40 11.08 13.88 4.47
C THR A 40 11.80 14.67 3.37
N THR A 41 11.94 14.12 2.17
CA THR A 41 12.59 14.81 1.04
C THR A 41 11.80 16.05 0.63
N PHE A 42 10.47 15.95 0.61
CA PHE A 42 9.61 17.10 0.33
C PHE A 42 9.76 18.21 1.37
N LYS A 43 9.77 17.90 2.68
CA LYS A 43 9.99 18.90 3.75
C LYS A 43 11.36 19.60 3.64
N GLN A 44 12.37 18.91 3.13
CA GLN A 44 13.71 19.48 2.93
C GLN A 44 13.81 20.35 1.67
N LYS A 45 13.15 19.95 0.58
CA LYS A 45 13.32 20.57 -0.74
C LYS A 45 12.18 21.51 -1.14
N ASN A 46 11.03 21.42 -0.47
CA ASN A 46 9.75 22.06 -0.82
C ASN A 46 9.25 21.75 -2.25
N HIS A 47 9.78 20.72 -2.90
CA HIS A 47 9.32 20.21 -4.20
C HIS A 47 9.65 18.72 -4.32
N LEU A 48 8.98 18.03 -5.25
CA LEU A 48 9.25 16.63 -5.58
C LEU A 48 10.18 16.55 -6.79
N ASP A 49 11.25 15.78 -6.66
CA ASP A 49 12.17 15.54 -7.78
C ASP A 49 11.88 14.23 -8.51
N ARG A 50 12.65 13.95 -9.58
CA ARG A 50 12.50 12.72 -10.38
C ARG A 50 12.67 11.44 -9.55
N ASN A 51 13.49 11.45 -8.50
CA ASN A 51 13.65 10.30 -7.62
C ASN A 51 12.43 10.13 -6.71
N ASP A 52 11.85 11.23 -6.23
CA ASP A 52 10.61 11.18 -5.45
C ASP A 52 9.45 10.63 -6.30
N PHE A 53 9.34 11.02 -7.57
CA PHE A 53 8.37 10.41 -8.50
C PHE A 53 8.58 8.91 -8.71
N LYS A 54 9.83 8.45 -8.84
CA LYS A 54 10.11 7.00 -8.91
C LYS A 54 9.72 6.27 -7.62
N LYS A 55 9.87 6.91 -6.46
CA LYS A 55 9.41 6.35 -5.17
C LYS A 55 7.89 6.33 -5.11
N LEU A 56 7.22 7.38 -5.60
CA LEU A 56 5.77 7.48 -5.70
C LEU A 56 5.19 6.37 -6.61
N ASP A 57 5.84 6.07 -7.74
CA ASP A 57 5.45 4.97 -8.63
C ASP A 57 5.58 3.60 -7.93
N LYS A 58 6.63 3.42 -7.14
CA LYS A 58 6.81 2.21 -6.33
C LYS A 58 5.76 2.13 -5.23
N LEU A 59 5.47 3.24 -4.57
CA LEU A 59 4.42 3.36 -3.55
C LEU A 59 3.09 2.89 -4.13
N GLU A 60 2.69 3.42 -5.30
CA GLU A 60 1.44 3.04 -5.97
C GLU A 60 1.37 1.54 -6.27
N LYS A 61 2.45 0.95 -6.78
CA LYS A 61 2.52 -0.49 -7.08
C LYS A 61 2.38 -1.34 -5.82
N LEU A 62 3.03 -0.95 -4.73
CA LEU A 62 2.92 -1.65 -3.45
C LEU A 62 1.51 -1.54 -2.87
N THR A 63 0.90 -0.35 -2.94
CA THR A 63 -0.48 -0.13 -2.48
C THR A 63 -1.47 -1.03 -3.23
N LYS A 64 -1.35 -1.12 -4.57
CA LYS A 64 -2.19 -2.02 -5.37
C LYS A 64 -2.00 -3.48 -4.97
N ALA A 65 -0.75 -3.92 -4.80
CA ALA A 65 -0.44 -5.28 -4.42
C ALA A 65 -1.00 -5.65 -3.02
N ILE A 66 -0.92 -4.74 -2.06
CA ILE A 66 -1.47 -4.91 -0.71
C ILE A 66 -3.00 -4.97 -0.76
N ARG A 67 -3.64 -4.06 -1.49
CA ARG A 67 -5.10 -4.07 -1.70
C ARG A 67 -5.57 -5.40 -2.30
N SER A 68 -4.89 -5.88 -3.34
CA SER A 68 -5.23 -7.15 -3.97
C SER A 68 -5.03 -8.33 -3.02
N ALA A 69 -3.96 -8.34 -2.23
CA ALA A 69 -3.73 -9.36 -1.20
C ALA A 69 -4.81 -9.33 -0.10
N ALA A 70 -5.39 -8.15 0.18
CA ALA A 70 -6.50 -7.98 1.09
C ALA A 70 -7.87 -8.33 0.48
N GLY A 71 -7.94 -8.71 -0.80
CA GLY A 71 -9.17 -9.08 -1.50
C GLY A 71 -9.86 -7.92 -2.23
N GLY A 72 -9.21 -6.76 -2.37
CA GLY A 72 -9.76 -5.63 -3.12
C GLY A 72 -9.57 -5.74 -4.63
N SER A 73 -10.53 -5.20 -5.38
CA SER A 73 -10.51 -5.10 -6.85
C SER A 73 -9.80 -3.84 -7.34
N ASP A 74 -9.56 -3.74 -8.65
CA ASP A 74 -8.97 -2.55 -9.27
C ASP A 74 -10.00 -1.46 -9.61
N ASP A 75 -11.18 -1.53 -9.00
CA ASP A 75 -12.24 -0.55 -9.23
C ASP A 75 -11.80 0.84 -8.74
N PRO A 76 -12.14 1.91 -9.50
CA PRO A 76 -11.85 3.27 -9.08
C PRO A 76 -12.66 3.59 -7.82
N SER A 77 -11.95 3.83 -6.72
CA SER A 77 -12.55 4.24 -5.45
C SER A 77 -12.59 5.76 -5.35
N GLU A 78 -13.76 6.30 -5.04
CA GLU A 78 -13.91 7.73 -4.71
C GLU A 78 -13.52 7.98 -3.25
N ALA A 79 -12.29 8.46 -3.01
CA ALA A 79 -11.91 8.92 -1.69
C ALA A 79 -12.58 10.26 -1.38
N LYS A 80 -13.33 10.34 -0.28
CA LYS A 80 -14.20 11.48 0.05
C LYS A 80 -13.47 12.68 0.67
N GLU A 81 -12.23 12.51 1.13
CA GLU A 81 -11.49 13.55 1.86
C GLU A 81 -10.03 13.60 1.42
N ILE A 82 -9.76 14.38 0.37
CA ILE A 82 -8.41 14.65 -0.12
C ILE A 82 -8.07 16.11 0.17
N PRO A 83 -7.01 16.40 0.93
CA PRO A 83 -6.58 17.78 1.16
C PRO A 83 -6.30 18.54 -0.15
N PRO A 84 -6.59 19.85 -0.22
CA PRO A 84 -6.37 20.62 -1.44
C PRO A 84 -4.90 20.94 -1.70
N ASP A 85 -4.07 20.96 -0.65
CA ASP A 85 -2.69 21.48 -0.65
C ASP A 85 -1.62 20.38 -0.66
N LEU A 86 -0.55 20.56 -1.43
CA LEU A 86 0.46 19.53 -1.70
C LEU A 86 1.20 19.04 -0.42
N PRO A 87 1.70 19.92 0.48
CA PRO A 87 2.29 19.50 1.74
C PRO A 87 1.34 18.67 2.62
N GLN A 88 0.06 19.03 2.65
CA GLN A 88 -0.95 18.30 3.43
C GLN A 88 -1.24 16.93 2.83
N VAL A 89 -1.34 16.84 1.50
CA VAL A 89 -1.51 15.56 0.79
C VAL A 89 -0.32 14.63 1.05
N ILE A 90 0.91 15.15 1.01
CA ILE A 90 2.12 14.36 1.26
C ILE A 90 2.21 13.89 2.72
N SER A 91 1.85 14.74 3.69
CA SER A 91 1.78 14.32 5.11
C SER A 91 0.76 13.21 5.29
N LYS A 92 -0.46 13.41 4.76
CA LYS A 92 -1.54 12.42 4.85
C LYS A 92 -1.19 11.10 4.16
N MET A 93 -0.45 11.17 3.05
CA MET A 93 0.05 9.99 2.34
C MET A 93 1.03 9.19 3.20
N ALA A 94 1.96 9.86 3.89
CA ALA A 94 2.90 9.18 4.79
C ALA A 94 2.20 8.57 6.00
N GLU A 95 1.26 9.30 6.61
CA GLU A 95 0.44 8.82 7.73
C GLU A 95 -0.38 7.59 7.33
N LEU A 96 -1.05 7.62 6.17
CA LEU A 96 -1.81 6.47 5.69
C LEU A 96 -0.92 5.30 5.27
N ALA A 97 0.29 5.55 4.79
CA ALA A 97 1.24 4.49 4.49
C ALA A 97 1.68 3.73 5.75
N GLU A 98 1.87 4.44 6.86
CA GLU A 98 2.13 3.85 8.18
C GLU A 98 0.90 3.12 8.73
N ALA A 99 -0.28 3.75 8.69
CA ALA A 99 -1.52 3.11 9.14
C ALA A 99 -1.84 1.83 8.34
N LEU A 100 -1.62 1.84 7.03
CA LEU A 100 -1.81 0.68 6.16
C LEU A 100 -0.86 -0.46 6.53
N LYS A 101 0.38 -0.14 6.90
CA LYS A 101 1.32 -1.14 7.41
C LYS A 101 0.80 -1.78 8.69
N ASP A 102 0.39 -0.99 9.66
CA ASP A 102 -0.10 -1.50 10.94
C ASP A 102 -1.36 -2.37 10.77
N GLU A 103 -2.26 -2.00 9.86
CA GLU A 103 -3.45 -2.80 9.57
C GLU A 103 -3.11 -4.11 8.83
N VAL A 104 -2.12 -4.11 7.93
CA VAL A 104 -1.64 -5.33 7.27
C VAL A 104 -0.96 -6.27 8.27
N GLU A 105 -0.21 -5.75 9.24
CA GLU A 105 0.40 -6.53 10.32
C GLU A 105 -0.63 -7.18 11.25
N LYS A 106 -1.76 -6.50 11.50
CA LYS A 106 -2.87 -7.04 12.29
C LYS A 106 -3.77 -8.01 11.52
N THR A 107 -3.72 -7.98 10.19
CA THR A 107 -4.63 -8.77 9.34
C THR A 107 -4.16 -10.23 9.28
N PRO A 108 -4.99 -11.22 9.71
CA PRO A 108 -4.63 -12.63 9.61
C PRO A 108 -4.51 -13.09 8.15
N ARG A 109 -3.66 -14.10 7.91
CA ARG A 109 -3.27 -14.57 6.55
C ARG A 109 -4.42 -14.92 5.61
N HIS A 110 -5.58 -15.29 6.15
CA HIS A 110 -6.73 -15.80 5.38
C HIS A 110 -7.95 -14.87 5.46
N VAL A 111 -7.76 -13.59 5.82
CA VAL A 111 -8.86 -12.64 6.05
C VAL A 111 -8.82 -11.52 5.01
N VAL A 112 -9.97 -11.30 4.37
CA VAL A 112 -10.25 -10.10 3.56
C VAL A 112 -10.44 -8.94 4.52
N SER A 113 -9.68 -7.87 4.35
CA SER A 113 -9.72 -6.71 5.24
C SER A 113 -10.27 -5.49 4.52
N ALA A 114 -11.53 -5.16 4.82
CA ALA A 114 -12.18 -3.94 4.31
C ALA A 114 -11.38 -2.68 4.69
N THR A 115 -10.85 -2.62 5.92
CA THR A 115 -10.01 -1.52 6.38
C THR A 115 -8.76 -1.34 5.53
N VAL A 116 -8.05 -2.44 5.21
CA VAL A 116 -6.86 -2.40 4.35
C VAL A 116 -7.22 -1.97 2.93
N ILE A 117 -8.36 -2.45 2.41
CA ILE A 117 -8.85 -2.06 1.08
C ILE A 117 -9.18 -0.56 1.05
N ASP A 118 -9.92 -0.04 2.02
CA ASP A 118 -10.31 1.36 2.11
C ASP A 118 -9.10 2.27 2.26
N GLN A 119 -8.18 1.95 3.16
CA GLN A 119 -6.95 2.72 3.34
C GLN A 119 -6.07 2.71 2.09
N ALA A 120 -5.93 1.55 1.43
CA ALA A 120 -5.18 1.46 0.18
C ALA A 120 -5.83 2.29 -0.93
N ASN A 121 -7.15 2.30 -1.02
CA ASN A 121 -7.89 3.12 -1.97
C ASN A 121 -7.67 4.63 -1.72
N VAL A 122 -7.78 5.09 -0.47
CA VAL A 122 -7.47 6.48 -0.13
C VAL A 122 -6.02 6.83 -0.48
N LEU A 123 -5.08 5.93 -0.19
CA LEU A 123 -3.67 6.14 -0.51
C LEU A 123 -3.43 6.27 -2.03
N LEU A 124 -4.12 5.46 -2.86
CA LEU A 124 -4.05 5.58 -4.33
C LEU A 124 -4.57 6.93 -4.82
N GLU A 125 -5.64 7.44 -4.22
CA GLU A 125 -6.19 8.76 -4.55
C GLU A 125 -5.25 9.90 -4.12
N LEU A 126 -4.60 9.80 -2.95
CA LEU A 126 -3.57 10.77 -2.56
C LEU A 126 -2.39 10.78 -3.53
N ILE A 127 -1.91 9.62 -3.97
CA ILE A 127 -0.84 9.51 -4.97
C ILE A 127 -1.23 10.20 -6.29
N ARG A 128 -2.48 9.97 -6.76
CA ARG A 128 -3.02 10.65 -7.95
C ARG A 128 -3.05 12.16 -7.76
N ARG A 129 -3.48 12.62 -6.58
CA ARG A 129 -3.53 14.04 -6.24
C ARG A 129 -2.15 14.69 -6.19
N VAL A 130 -1.16 14.02 -5.60
CA VAL A 130 0.25 14.49 -5.59
C VAL A 130 0.73 14.75 -7.01
N ARG A 131 0.50 13.82 -7.94
CA ARG A 131 0.88 13.99 -9.36
C ARG A 131 0.13 15.15 -10.00
N GLY A 132 -1.18 15.27 -9.77
CA GLY A 132 -2.00 16.33 -10.34
C GLY A 132 -1.64 17.72 -9.82
N LEU A 133 -1.24 17.84 -8.56
CA LEU A 133 -0.79 19.10 -7.97
C LEU A 133 0.64 19.45 -8.42
N SER A 134 1.56 18.49 -8.42
CA SER A 134 2.94 18.72 -8.82
C SER A 134 3.12 18.95 -10.32
N ALA A 135 2.18 18.56 -11.17
CA ALA A 135 2.19 18.88 -12.61
C ALA A 135 1.71 20.31 -12.91
N ARG A 136 1.10 20.99 -11.92
CA ARG A 136 0.58 22.36 -12.05
C ARG A 136 1.51 23.43 -11.48
N THR A 137 2.54 23.01 -10.74
CA THR A 137 3.57 23.86 -10.14
C THR A 137 4.83 23.84 -10.98
#